data_AF-A0A9P9D6B5-F1
#
_entry.id   AF-A0A9P9D6B5-F1
#
_cell.length_a   1.000
_cell.length_b   1.000
_cell.length_c   1.000
_cell.angle_alpha   90.00
_cell.angle_beta   90.00
_cell.angle_gamma   90.00
#
_symmetry.space_group_name_H-M   'P 1'
#
loop_
_entity.id
_entity.type
_entity.pdbx_description
1 polymer ?
#
loop_
_entity_poly.entity_id
_entity_poly.type
_entity_poly.pdbx_seq_one_letter_code
_entity_poly.pdbx_strand_id
1 'polypeptide(L)'
;GQAKHKLRTFSSPMGSPDDVYTASLDQLKRLIIVYRLNHESSAFTIVWHTAMLYVANAVLRGPDDDHWLFYFLLCIYGYEALGRCYPIGLVIARALLSMAMRSGYMSEMDGKRPWRVPHQIHAIFMADLDLAMFEPGAATVENLAGVFEENALVGQSTNLFKV
;
A
#
# COMPACT_ATOMS: atom_id res chain seq x y z
N GLY A 1 -26.23 -20.77 2.01
CA GLY A 1 -24.79 -20.95 2.27
C GLY A 1 -24.13 -21.37 0.99
N GLN A 2 -23.22 -20.57 0.45
CA GLN A 2 -22.43 -20.93 -0.72
C GLN A 2 -21.29 -21.87 -0.31
N ALA A 3 -21.11 -22.97 -1.04
CA ALA A 3 -20.05 -23.93 -0.79
C ALA A 3 -18.69 -23.33 -1.23
N LYS A 4 -17.72 -23.26 -0.31
CA LYS A 4 -16.34 -22.84 -0.60
C LYS A 4 -15.75 -23.76 -1.69
N HIS A 5 -15.30 -23.18 -2.80
CA HIS A 5 -14.66 -23.93 -3.88
C HIS A 5 -13.30 -24.47 -3.40
N LYS A 6 -13.14 -25.79 -3.33
CA LYS A 6 -11.90 -26.44 -2.89
C LYS A 6 -10.89 -26.53 -4.04
N LEU A 7 -9.65 -26.14 -3.79
CA LEU A 7 -8.53 -26.32 -4.72
C LEU A 7 -8.16 -27.81 -4.77
N ARG A 8 -8.22 -28.39 -5.97
CA ARG A 8 -7.95 -29.82 -6.19
C ARG A 8 -6.46 -30.18 -6.04
N THR A 9 -5.58 -29.20 -6.11
CA THR A 9 -4.12 -29.36 -6.08
C THR A 9 -3.54 -29.55 -4.68
N PHE A 10 -4.32 -29.27 -3.61
CA PHE A 10 -3.88 -29.37 -2.23
C PHE A 10 -4.61 -30.50 -1.50
N SER A 11 -3.86 -31.39 -0.84
CA SER A 11 -4.41 -32.50 -0.06
C SER A 11 -5.15 -32.05 1.21
N SER A 12 -4.99 -30.78 1.62
CA SER A 12 -5.61 -30.22 2.82
C SER A 12 -7.13 -30.07 2.66
N PRO A 13 -7.94 -30.45 3.67
CA PRO A 13 -9.37 -30.16 3.73
C PRO A 13 -9.71 -28.65 3.72
N MET A 14 -8.77 -27.79 4.15
CA MET A 14 -8.91 -26.33 4.25
C MET A 14 -8.25 -25.58 3.08
N GLY A 15 -8.31 -26.15 1.88
CA GLY A 15 -7.65 -25.61 0.70
C GLY A 15 -8.58 -24.79 -0.20
N SER A 16 -9.30 -23.79 0.32
CA SER A 16 -9.98 -22.84 -0.57
C SER A 16 -9.02 -21.71 -1.01
N PRO A 17 -9.29 -21.01 -2.13
CA PRO A 17 -8.51 -19.85 -2.54
C PRO A 17 -8.38 -18.79 -1.44
N ASP A 18 -9.45 -18.55 -0.69
CA ASP A 18 -9.48 -17.57 0.41
C ASP A 18 -8.57 -17.98 1.56
N ASP A 19 -8.52 -19.27 1.89
CA ASP A 19 -7.65 -19.79 2.95
C ASP A 19 -6.16 -19.64 2.55
N VAL A 20 -5.84 -19.91 1.27
CA VAL A 20 -4.48 -19.73 0.73
C VAL A 20 -4.09 -18.25 0.68
N TYR A 21 -5.01 -17.38 0.25
CA TYR A 21 -4.82 -15.93 0.22
C TYR A 21 -4.54 -15.40 1.63
N THR A 22 -5.37 -15.78 2.60
CA THR A 22 -5.23 -15.37 4.01
C THR A 22 -3.90 -15.83 4.59
N ALA A 23 -3.54 -17.11 4.41
CA ALA A 23 -2.26 -17.63 4.89
C ALA A 23 -1.06 -16.94 4.24
N SER A 24 -1.15 -16.63 2.94
CA SER A 24 -0.11 -15.91 2.21
C SER A 24 0.04 -14.47 2.70
N LEU A 25 -1.08 -13.79 2.98
CA LEU A 25 -1.08 -12.45 3.56
C LEU A 25 -0.43 -12.43 4.95
N ASP A 26 -0.77 -13.39 5.81
CA ASP A 26 -0.19 -13.52 7.14
C ASP A 26 1.32 -13.78 7.10
N GLN A 27 1.77 -14.60 6.14
CA GLN A 27 3.19 -14.83 5.89
C GLN A 27 3.91 -13.54 5.46
N LEU A 28 3.32 -12.75 4.56
CA LEU A 28 3.90 -11.48 4.12
C LEU A 28 3.95 -10.45 5.26
N LYS A 29 2.88 -10.33 6.05
CA LYS A 29 2.84 -9.48 7.25
C LYS A 29 3.97 -9.84 8.21
N ARG A 30 4.13 -11.13 8.53
CA ARG A 30 5.21 -11.63 9.38
C ARG A 30 6.59 -11.36 8.77
N LEU A 31 6.76 -11.60 7.47
CA LEU A 31 8.03 -11.41 6.77
C LEU A 31 8.49 -9.94 6.84
N ILE A 32 7.58 -8.99 6.61
CA ILE A 32 7.87 -7.56 6.74
C ILE A 32 8.34 -7.22 8.16
N ILE A 33 7.60 -7.68 9.18
CA ILE A 33 7.95 -7.41 10.59
C ILE A 33 9.33 -7.99 10.92
N VAL A 34 9.55 -9.27 10.64
CA VAL A 34 10.80 -9.96 10.95
C VAL A 34 11.97 -9.32 10.21
N TYR A 35 11.81 -9.01 8.92
CA TYR A 35 12.88 -8.43 8.14
C TYR A 35 13.29 -7.04 8.65
N ARG A 36 12.30 -6.19 8.97
CA ARG A 36 12.55 -4.85 9.49
C ARG A 36 13.14 -4.83 10.90
N LEU A 37 12.75 -5.78 11.75
CA LEU A 37 13.25 -5.85 13.13
C LEU A 37 14.67 -6.41 13.22
N ASN A 38 15.05 -7.33 12.32
CA ASN A 38 16.30 -8.06 12.43
C ASN A 38 17.39 -7.58 11.46
N HIS A 39 17.05 -6.72 10.49
CA HIS A 39 18.00 -6.29 9.47
C HIS A 39 17.91 -4.79 9.18
N GLU A 40 18.97 -4.05 9.50
CA GLU A 40 19.12 -2.63 9.13
C GLU A 40 19.04 -2.42 7.61
N SER A 41 19.45 -3.44 6.84
CA SER A 41 19.35 -3.44 5.37
C SER A 41 17.94 -3.28 4.84
N SER A 42 16.93 -3.51 5.68
CA SER A 42 15.53 -3.21 5.33
C SER A 42 15.29 -1.75 4.95
N ALA A 43 16.08 -0.82 5.47
CA ALA A 43 15.94 0.60 5.13
C ALA A 43 16.48 0.97 3.73
N PHE A 44 17.33 0.14 3.13
CA PHE A 44 18.05 0.46 1.88
C PHE A 44 18.09 -0.68 0.86
N THR A 45 17.36 -1.77 1.07
CA THR A 45 17.25 -2.89 0.12
C THR A 45 15.84 -2.94 -0.45
N ILE A 46 15.69 -2.85 -1.77
CA ILE A 46 14.36 -2.70 -2.40
C ILE A 46 13.57 -4.01 -2.57
N VAL A 47 14.21 -5.19 -2.59
CA VAL A 47 13.57 -6.46 -3.03
C VAL A 47 12.30 -6.87 -2.26
N TRP A 48 12.12 -6.46 -1.01
CA TRP A 48 10.96 -6.80 -0.18
C TRP A 48 9.78 -5.81 -0.35
N HIS A 49 9.92 -4.80 -1.21
CA HIS A 49 8.88 -3.80 -1.41
C HIS A 49 7.58 -4.41 -1.95
N THR A 50 7.65 -5.50 -2.73
CA THR A 50 6.45 -6.15 -3.26
C THR A 50 5.60 -6.73 -2.14
N ALA A 51 6.21 -7.27 -1.08
CA ALA A 51 5.49 -7.71 0.12
C ALA A 51 4.69 -6.56 0.74
N MET A 52 5.30 -5.38 0.89
CA MET A 52 4.60 -4.18 1.39
C MET A 52 3.45 -3.77 0.48
N LEU A 53 3.64 -3.81 -0.85
CA LEU A 53 2.61 -3.47 -1.82
C LEU A 53 1.39 -4.39 -1.70
N TYR A 54 1.61 -5.71 -1.64
CA TYR A 54 0.55 -6.70 -1.49
C TYR A 54 -0.18 -6.57 -0.15
N VAL A 55 0.57 -6.38 0.95
CA VAL A 55 -0.04 -6.20 2.29
C VAL A 55 -0.86 -4.92 2.32
N ALA A 56 -0.34 -3.80 1.80
CA ALA A 56 -1.07 -2.53 1.76
C ALA A 56 -2.37 -2.64 0.95
N ASN A 57 -2.35 -3.29 -0.22
CA ASN A 57 -3.56 -3.54 -1.01
C ASN A 57 -4.59 -4.38 -0.24
N ALA A 58 -4.14 -5.47 0.40
CA ALA A 58 -5.03 -6.36 1.13
C ALA A 58 -5.72 -5.67 2.30
N VAL A 59 -4.98 -4.89 3.11
CA VAL A 59 -5.55 -4.21 4.29
C VAL A 59 -6.42 -3.01 3.92
N LEU A 60 -6.24 -2.42 2.74
CA LEU A 60 -7.13 -1.38 2.22
C LEU A 60 -8.41 -1.93 1.59
N ARG A 61 -8.41 -3.18 1.11
CA ARG A 61 -9.58 -3.84 0.51
C ARG A 61 -10.66 -4.17 1.53
N GLY A 62 -10.27 -4.63 2.71
CA GLY A 62 -11.18 -5.05 3.76
C GLY A 62 -10.59 -4.80 5.14
N PRO A 63 -10.81 -3.62 5.75
CA PRO A 63 -10.33 -3.29 7.09
C PRO A 63 -11.10 -4.00 8.20
N ASP A 64 -11.71 -5.15 7.90
CA ASP A 64 -12.24 -6.08 8.88
C ASP A 64 -11.12 -6.73 9.72
N ASP A 65 -9.85 -6.52 9.35
CA ASP A 65 -8.70 -6.75 10.23
C ASP A 65 -8.59 -5.62 11.26
N ASP A 66 -8.80 -5.94 12.54
CA ASP A 66 -8.66 -5.01 13.67
C ASP A 66 -7.33 -4.22 13.67
N HIS A 67 -6.30 -4.74 12.99
CA HIS A 67 -4.96 -4.17 12.92
C HIS A 67 -4.60 -3.63 11.52
N TRP A 68 -5.57 -3.42 10.64
CA TRP A 68 -5.33 -2.94 9.26
C TRP A 68 -4.45 -1.68 9.24
N LEU A 69 -4.72 -0.72 10.14
CA LEU A 69 -3.99 0.55 10.21
C LEU A 69 -2.52 0.33 10.62
N PHE A 70 -2.27 -0.60 11.54
CA PHE A 70 -0.91 -0.95 11.94
C PHE A 70 -0.10 -1.47 10.74
N TYR A 71 -0.65 -2.43 10.00
CA TYR A 71 0.03 -2.99 8.82
C TYR A 71 0.16 -1.99 7.68
N PHE A 72 -0.85 -1.13 7.48
CA PHE A 72 -0.80 -0.07 6.50
C PHE A 72 0.32 0.93 6.81
N LEU A 73 0.37 1.45 8.04
CA LEU A 73 1.43 2.36 8.49
C LEU A 73 2.81 1.70 8.44
N LEU A 74 2.91 0.41 8.78
CA LEU A 74 4.15 -0.34 8.67
C LEU A 74 4.70 -0.33 7.25
N CYS A 75 3.83 -0.42 6.23
CA CYS A 75 4.18 -0.33 4.82
C CYS A 75 4.57 1.11 4.44
N ILE A 76 3.78 2.12 4.84
CA ILE A 76 4.08 3.53 4.56
C ILE A 76 5.45 3.93 5.13
N TYR A 77 5.74 3.60 6.38
CA TYR A 77 7.04 3.88 7.00
C TYR A 77 8.19 3.09 6.37
N GLY A 78 7.92 1.88 5.86
CA GLY A 78 8.90 1.11 5.09
C GLY A 78 9.27 1.79 3.78
N TYR A 79 8.27 2.29 3.04
CA TYR A 79 8.49 3.06 1.82
C TYR A 79 9.11 4.43 2.05
N GLU A 80 8.78 5.12 3.15
CA GLU A 80 9.48 6.34 3.58
C GLU A 80 10.98 6.07 3.79
N ALA A 81 11.31 5.01 4.51
CA ALA A 81 12.70 4.66 4.78
C ALA A 81 13.45 4.36 3.48
N LEU A 82 12.85 3.53 2.61
CA LEU A 82 13.40 3.25 1.27
C LEU A 82 13.55 4.52 0.43
N GLY A 83 12.66 5.50 0.61
CA GLY A 83 12.68 6.80 -0.07
C GLY A 83 14.01 7.56 0.04
N ARG A 84 14.81 7.29 1.08
CA ARG A 84 16.14 7.88 1.27
C ARG A 84 17.16 7.40 0.25
N CYS A 85 17.05 6.15 -0.21
CA CYS A 85 17.95 5.54 -1.18
C CYS A 85 17.30 5.37 -2.56
N TYR A 86 15.99 5.18 -2.59
CA TYR A 86 15.19 4.95 -3.78
C TYR A 86 13.98 5.89 -3.78
N PRO A 87 14.05 7.00 -4.53
CA PRO A 87 12.95 7.95 -4.62
C PRO A 87 11.59 7.33 -5.01
N ILE A 88 11.61 6.20 -5.72
CA ILE A 88 10.41 5.42 -6.07
C ILE A 88 9.60 4.97 -4.84
N GLY A 89 10.25 4.74 -3.70
CA GLY A 89 9.57 4.39 -2.45
C GLY A 89 8.59 5.47 -2.01
N LEU A 90 8.99 6.75 -2.12
CA LEU A 90 8.11 7.87 -1.78
C LEU A 90 6.90 7.96 -2.71
N VAL A 91 7.09 7.67 -4.00
CA VAL A 91 5.99 7.69 -4.98
C VAL A 91 5.01 6.56 -4.73
N ILE A 92 5.49 5.35 -4.40
CA ILE A 92 4.62 4.24 -4.00
C ILE A 92 3.86 4.59 -2.71
N ALA A 93 4.52 5.18 -1.71
CA ALA A 93 3.84 5.62 -0.48
C ALA A 93 2.69 6.61 -0.78
N ARG A 94 2.93 7.60 -1.65
CA ARG A 94 1.90 8.56 -2.08
C ARG A 94 0.73 7.88 -2.78
N ALA A 95 1.00 6.95 -3.70
CA ALA A 95 -0.04 6.18 -4.37
C ALA A 95 -0.91 5.41 -3.37
N LEU A 96 -0.29 4.73 -2.40
CA LEU A 96 -0.99 4.00 -1.34
C LEU A 96 -1.81 4.92 -0.41
N LEU A 97 -1.28 6.11 -0.09
CA LEU A 97 -2.03 7.11 0.67
C LEU A 97 -3.24 7.64 -0.12
N SER A 98 -3.10 7.85 -1.42
CA SER A 98 -4.20 8.19 -2.33
C SER A 98 -5.32 7.14 -2.27
N MET A 99 -4.95 5.85 -2.33
CA MET A 99 -5.89 4.75 -2.21
C MET A 99 -6.61 4.75 -0.86
N ALA A 100 -5.88 5.00 0.24
CA ALA A 100 -6.45 5.06 1.59
C ALA A 100 -7.38 6.26 1.81
N MET A 101 -7.11 7.39 1.16
CA MET A 101 -8.00 8.56 1.16
C MET A 101 -9.30 8.26 0.41
N ARG A 102 -9.21 7.60 -0.76
CA ARG A 102 -10.38 7.25 -1.58
C ARG A 102 -11.34 6.31 -0.86
N SER A 103 -10.82 5.40 -0.05
CA SER A 103 -11.63 4.45 0.71
C SER A 103 -12.27 5.04 1.97
N GLY A 104 -12.05 6.32 2.26
CA GLY A 104 -12.68 7.03 3.39
C GLY A 104 -12.10 6.65 4.75
N TYR A 105 -11.11 5.76 4.82
CA TYR A 105 -10.46 5.35 6.06
C TYR A 105 -9.52 6.40 6.64
N MET A 106 -9.16 7.42 5.85
CA MET A 106 -8.26 8.49 6.27
C MET A 106 -8.77 9.85 5.79
N SER A 107 -9.49 10.56 6.65
CA SER A 107 -9.96 11.92 6.34
C SER A 107 -8.84 12.95 6.36
N GLU A 108 -7.77 12.74 7.13
CA GLU A 108 -6.71 13.74 7.36
C GLU A 108 -5.54 13.05 8.08
N MET A 109 -4.74 12.22 7.38
CA MET A 109 -3.39 11.99 7.88
C MET A 109 -2.66 13.31 7.65
N ASP A 110 -2.64 14.13 8.71
CA ASP A 110 -2.05 15.47 8.81
C ASP A 110 -0.92 15.62 7.79
N GLY A 111 -1.21 16.34 6.70
CA GLY A 111 -0.40 16.47 5.47
C GLY A 111 0.94 17.17 5.68
N LYS A 112 1.53 17.02 6.87
CA LYS A 112 2.70 17.69 7.39
C LYS A 112 4.02 17.03 7.05
N ARG A 113 4.03 15.88 6.36
CA ARG A 113 5.27 15.36 5.77
C ARG A 113 5.26 15.67 4.29
N PRO A 114 5.88 16.78 3.86
CA PRO A 114 6.11 17.02 2.45
C PRO A 114 7.14 15.98 1.98
N TRP A 115 6.66 14.82 1.55
CA TRP A 115 7.45 13.83 0.82
C TRP A 115 7.81 14.44 -0.54
N ARG A 116 8.65 15.47 -0.58
CA ARG A 116 9.06 16.11 -1.84
C ARG A 116 9.90 15.11 -2.61
N VAL A 117 9.35 14.61 -3.71
CA VAL A 117 10.11 13.79 -4.64
C VAL A 117 10.91 14.75 -5.53
N PRO A 118 12.26 14.67 -5.55
CA PRO A 118 13.09 15.72 -6.16
C PRO A 118 12.91 15.88 -7.68
N HIS A 119 12.49 14.82 -8.37
CA HIS A 119 12.32 14.76 -9.82
C HIS A 119 11.15 13.85 -10.18
N GLN A 120 10.59 14.01 -11.38
CA GLN A 120 9.54 13.13 -11.89
C GLN A 120 10.05 11.69 -11.99
N ILE A 121 9.31 10.75 -11.42
CA ILE A 121 9.62 9.32 -11.46
C ILE A 121 8.55 8.63 -12.27
N HIS A 122 8.95 7.98 -13.35
CA HIS A 122 8.07 7.14 -14.15
C HIS A 122 7.94 5.77 -13.50
N ALA A 123 6.86 5.59 -12.74
CA ALA A 123 6.51 4.35 -12.07
C ALA A 123 5.22 3.80 -12.68
N ILE A 124 5.35 3.20 -13.87
CA ILE A 124 4.21 2.72 -14.69
C ILE A 124 3.66 1.35 -14.23
N PHE A 125 4.15 0.80 -13.12
CA PHE A 125 3.61 -0.43 -12.54
C PHE A 125 2.42 -0.14 -11.62
N MET A 126 1.62 -1.16 -11.35
CA MET A 126 0.35 -1.04 -10.64
C MET A 126 0.56 -0.85 -9.14
N ALA A 127 -0.09 0.17 -8.57
CA ALA A 127 -0.22 0.35 -7.12
C ALA A 127 -1.52 -0.27 -6.60
N ASP A 128 -2.64 -0.02 -7.29
CA ASP A 128 -3.95 -0.57 -6.94
C ASP A 128 -4.20 -1.85 -7.73
N LEU A 129 -4.04 -2.99 -7.07
CA LEU A 129 -4.11 -4.31 -7.70
C LEU A 129 -5.54 -4.70 -8.10
N ASP A 130 -6.55 -4.11 -7.47
CA ASP A 130 -7.95 -4.35 -7.83
C ASP A 130 -8.38 -3.48 -8.99
N LEU A 131 -8.06 -2.18 -8.93
CA LEU A 131 -8.35 -1.27 -10.05
C LEU A 131 -7.60 -1.71 -11.31
N ALA A 132 -6.40 -2.28 -11.18
CA ALA A 132 -5.63 -2.79 -12.31
C ALA A 132 -6.36 -3.86 -13.13
N MET A 133 -7.31 -4.57 -12.54
CA MET A 133 -8.11 -5.58 -13.24
C MET A 133 -9.12 -4.97 -14.22
N PHE A 134 -9.47 -3.68 -14.04
CA PHE A 134 -10.51 -3.00 -14.79
C PHE A 134 -10.00 -1.78 -15.56
N GLU A 135 -9.15 -0.97 -14.92
CA GLU A 135 -8.57 0.27 -15.44
C GLU A 135 -7.06 0.35 -15.15
N PRO A 136 -6.22 -0.41 -15.88
CA PRO A 136 -4.78 -0.48 -15.63
C PRO A 136 -4.07 0.88 -15.63
N GLY A 137 -4.51 1.81 -16.48
CA GLY A 137 -3.95 3.16 -16.52
C GLY A 137 -4.14 3.90 -15.20
N ALA A 138 -5.37 3.92 -14.69
CA ALA A 138 -5.70 4.60 -13.43
C ALA A 138 -5.05 3.94 -12.20
N ALA A 139 -4.74 2.64 -12.28
CA ALA A 139 -4.15 1.86 -11.20
C ALA A 139 -2.63 2.04 -11.02
N THR A 140 -1.96 2.77 -11.91
CA THR A 140 -0.50 2.97 -11.85
C THR A 140 -0.06 3.77 -10.62
N VAL A 141 1.16 3.49 -10.15
CA VAL A 141 1.80 4.28 -9.08
C VAL A 141 1.90 5.76 -9.48
N GLU A 142 2.26 6.06 -10.73
CA GLU A 142 2.37 7.44 -11.23
C GLU A 142 1.02 8.19 -11.16
N ASN A 143 -0.08 7.62 -11.67
CA ASN A 143 -1.38 8.29 -11.65
C ASN A 143 -1.90 8.46 -10.22
N LEU A 144 -1.83 7.43 -9.38
CA LEU A 144 -2.33 7.50 -8.00
C LEU A 144 -1.52 8.47 -7.14
N ALA A 145 -0.21 8.56 -7.35
CA ALA A 145 0.63 9.54 -6.69
C ALA A 145 0.31 10.97 -7.15
N GLY A 146 0.00 11.17 -8.44
CA GLY A 146 -0.48 12.45 -8.97
C GLY A 146 -1.78 12.91 -8.30
N VAL A 147 -2.77 12.01 -8.19
CA VAL A 147 -4.04 12.29 -7.49
C VAL A 147 -3.80 12.69 -6.02
N PHE A 148 -2.82 12.07 -5.34
CA PHE A 148 -2.45 12.46 -3.98
C PHE A 148 -1.89 13.89 -3.92
N GLU A 149 -1.02 14.27 -4.85
CA GLU A 149 -0.46 15.63 -4.92
C GLU A 149 -1.55 16.67 -5.20
N GLU A 150 -2.45 16.39 -6.14
CA GLU A 150 -3.60 17.26 -6.45
C GLU A 150 -4.49 17.47 -5.22
N ASN A 151 -4.82 16.39 -4.51
CA ASN A 151 -5.61 16.47 -3.28
C ASN A 151 -4.89 17.25 -2.16
N ALA A 152 -3.58 17.08 -2.02
CA ALA A 152 -2.79 17.83 -1.05
C ALA A 152 -2.76 19.34 -1.36
N LEU A 153 -2.69 19.73 -2.64
CA LEU A 153 -2.77 21.13 -3.07
C LEU A 153 -4.14 21.76 -2.80
N VAL A 154 -5.21 21.01 -3.03
CA VAL A 154 -6.58 21.46 -2.72
C VAL A 154 -6.76 21.65 -1.21
N GLY A 155 -6.30 20.72 -0.38
CA GLY A 155 -6.36 20.81 1.07
C GLY A 155 -5.54 21.97 1.68
N GLN A 156 -4.42 22.34 1.06
CA GLN A 156 -3.67 23.54 1.48
C GLN A 156 -4.41 24.83 1.10
N SER A 157 -5.06 24.86 -0.07
CA SER A 157 -5.80 26.02 -0.56
C SER A 157 -7.04 26.31 0.28
N THR A 158 -7.79 25.28 0.70
CA THR A 158 -9.00 25.45 1.53
C THR A 158 -8.70 25.93 2.95
N ASN A 159 -7.50 25.65 3.49
CA ASN A 159 -7.05 26.16 4.79
C ASN A 159 -6.58 27.62 4.74
N LEU A 160 -6.21 28.14 3.57
CA LEU A 160 -5.83 29.55 3.36
C LEU A 160 -7.03 30.52 3.35
N PHE A 161 -8.25 30.02 3.15
CA PHE A 161 -9.49 30.82 3.16
C PHE A 161 -10.27 30.75 4.49
N LYS A 162 -9.66 30.20 5.55
CA LYS A 162 -10.21 30.14 6.91
C LYS A 162 -9.47 31.05 7.91
N VAL A 163 -8.83 32.12 7.44
CA VAL A 163 -8.21 33.16 8.28
C VAL A 163 -9.10 34.40 8.32
#